data_AF-A0A6J6Q7J1-F1
#
_entry.id   AF-A0A6J6Q7J1-F1
#
_cell.length_a   1.000
_cell.length_b   1.000
_cell.length_c   1.000
_cell.angle_alpha   90.00
_cell.angle_beta   90.00
_cell.angle_gamma   90.00
#
_symmetry.space_group_name_H-M   'P 1'
#
loop_
_entity.id
_entity.type
_entity.pdbx_description
1 polymer ?
#
loop_
_entity_poly.entity_id
_entity_poly.type
_entity_poly.pdbx_seq_one_letter_code
_entity_poly.pdbx_strand_id
1 'polypeptide(L)'
;MPVAVGDDQGGSYYPEALLSANAIDVLRVDITANGGVTGLAKVVAQASNAGIPISPHMFPHFHTRVLDGLGVADYPAEWGVPGAGVHPMDDELEQPVLSDGVMEPLAPGEGFGRVVNMGWVSRQSVFDPLEVLREIPEGVCV
;
A
#
# COMPACT_ATOMS: atom_id res chain seq x y z
N MET A 1 -17.27 6.69 19.67
CA MET A 1 -16.97 6.84 18.24
C MET A 1 -15.66 6.11 18.00
N PRO A 2 -15.59 5.17 17.04
CA PRO A 2 -14.36 4.43 16.79
C PRO A 2 -13.20 5.34 16.35
N VAL A 3 -11.97 4.99 16.73
CA VAL A 3 -10.73 5.69 16.39
C VAL A 3 -9.86 4.79 15.52
N ALA A 4 -9.49 5.28 14.33
CA ALA A 4 -8.63 4.60 13.37
C ALA A 4 -7.40 5.44 13.07
N VAL A 5 -6.19 4.91 13.33
CA VAL A 5 -4.90 5.62 13.17
C VAL A 5 -3.78 4.62 12.83
N GLY A 6 -2.75 5.04 12.10
CA GLY A 6 -1.47 4.31 11.98
C GLY A 6 -0.79 4.39 10.61
N ASP A 7 -1.51 4.86 9.61
CA ASP A 7 -1.14 5.07 8.21
C ASP A 7 0.07 6.00 8.01
N ASP A 8 0.08 7.18 8.63
CA ASP A 8 1.18 8.15 8.48
C ASP A 8 2.37 7.90 9.42
N GLN A 9 2.33 6.81 10.18
CA GLN A 9 3.24 6.64 11.31
C GLN A 9 4.44 5.79 10.91
N GLY A 10 5.53 6.48 10.57
CA GLY A 10 6.80 5.87 10.23
C GLY A 10 7.49 5.22 11.44
N GLY A 11 8.19 4.10 11.19
CA GLY A 11 9.03 3.43 12.18
C GLY A 11 8.45 2.11 12.69
N SER A 12 9.34 1.16 12.98
CA SER A 12 8.98 -0.23 13.30
C SER A 12 8.20 -0.44 14.59
N TYR A 13 8.20 0.53 15.51
CA TYR A 13 7.60 0.40 16.85
C TYR A 13 6.24 1.08 16.99
N TYR A 14 5.78 1.82 15.97
CA TYR A 14 4.62 2.67 16.15
C TYR A 14 3.29 1.89 16.25
N PRO A 15 3.02 0.89 15.39
CA PRO A 15 1.83 0.05 15.54
C PRO A 15 1.82 -0.69 16.89
N GLU A 16 2.99 -1.13 17.35
CA GLU A 16 3.16 -1.81 18.64
C GLU A 16 2.75 -0.93 19.81
N ALA A 17 3.10 0.37 19.77
CA ALA A 17 2.75 1.33 20.80
C ALA A 17 1.23 1.57 20.86
N LEU A 18 0.57 1.73 19.70
CA LEU A 18 -0.88 1.90 19.61
C LEU A 18 -1.64 0.69 20.17
N LEU A 19 -1.21 -0.51 19.78
CA LEU A 19 -1.79 -1.77 20.25
C LEU A 19 -1.55 -1.95 21.75
N SER A 20 -0.33 -1.72 22.24
CA SER A 20 0.01 -1.88 23.66
C SER A 20 -0.73 -0.90 24.57
N ALA A 21 -1.02 0.31 24.07
CA ALA A 21 -1.76 1.32 24.81
C ALA A 21 -3.28 1.13 24.72
N ASN A 22 -3.77 0.18 23.92
CA ASN A 22 -5.19 0.04 23.58
C ASN A 22 -5.82 1.37 23.11
N ALA A 23 -5.09 2.10 22.26
CA ALA A 23 -5.40 3.49 21.91
C ALA A 23 -6.29 3.65 20.66
N ILE A 24 -6.63 2.54 19.99
CA ILE A 24 -7.31 2.52 18.70
C ILE A 24 -8.34 1.38 18.65
N ASP A 25 -9.38 1.58 17.85
CA ASP A 25 -10.38 0.55 17.52
C ASP A 25 -10.06 -0.16 16.19
N VAL A 26 -9.35 0.53 15.28
CA VAL A 26 -8.89 0.00 14.00
C VAL A 26 -7.46 0.47 13.77
N LEU A 27 -6.56 -0.46 13.44
CA LEU A 27 -5.20 -0.11 13.07
C LEU A 27 -5.15 0.24 11.58
N ARG A 28 -4.79 1.47 11.26
CA ARG A 28 -4.48 1.81 9.86
C ARG A 28 -3.04 1.42 9.55
N VAL A 29 -2.81 0.84 8.39
CA VAL A 29 -1.47 0.42 7.95
C VAL A 29 -1.18 0.92 6.54
N ASP A 30 0.00 1.46 6.32
CA ASP A 30 0.56 1.72 5.00
C ASP A 30 1.89 0.96 4.87
N ILE A 31 1.94 0.01 3.95
CA ILE A 31 3.13 -0.80 3.68
C ILE A 31 4.35 0.05 3.29
N THR A 32 4.12 1.21 2.68
CA THR A 32 5.18 2.15 2.29
C THR A 32 5.71 2.97 3.47
N ALA A 33 4.94 3.09 4.56
CA ALA A 33 5.33 3.83 5.76
C ALA A 33 5.70 2.92 6.96
N ASN A 34 5.10 1.74 7.07
CA ASN A 34 5.22 0.84 8.24
C ASN A 34 6.27 -0.28 8.05
N GLY A 35 7.37 0.01 7.34
CA GLY A 35 8.51 -0.91 7.25
C GLY A 35 8.40 -2.00 6.18
N GLY A 36 7.62 -1.76 5.13
CA GLY A 36 7.52 -2.66 3.97
C GLY A 36 6.78 -3.96 4.27
N VAL A 37 6.90 -4.91 3.33
CA VAL A 37 6.28 -6.25 3.44
C VAL A 37 6.70 -6.96 4.74
N THR A 38 7.99 -6.87 5.10
CA THR A 38 8.53 -7.54 6.30
C THR A 38 8.01 -6.91 7.59
N GLY A 39 7.88 -5.59 7.65
CA GLY A 39 7.28 -4.89 8.80
C GLY A 39 5.80 -5.24 8.93
N LEU A 40 5.06 -5.17 7.82
CA LEU A 40 3.62 -5.42 7.79
C LEU A 40 3.26 -6.82 8.29
N ALA A 41 4.02 -7.86 7.93
CA ALA A 41 3.77 -9.23 8.43
C ALA A 41 3.77 -9.31 9.96
N LYS A 42 4.66 -8.58 10.64
CA LYS A 42 4.71 -8.53 12.11
C LYS A 42 3.53 -7.76 12.67
N VAL A 43 3.19 -6.63 12.06
CA VAL A 43 2.06 -5.79 12.45
C VAL A 43 0.73 -6.56 12.34
N VAL A 44 0.54 -7.30 11.25
CA VAL A 44 -0.65 -8.15 11.04
C VAL A 44 -0.78 -9.19 12.15
N ALA A 45 0.32 -9.87 12.50
CA ALA A 45 0.31 -10.84 13.59
C ALA A 45 0.00 -10.19 14.95
N GLN A 46 0.55 -9.00 15.22
CA GLN A 46 0.31 -8.27 16.47
C GLN A 46 -1.14 -7.80 16.60
N ALA A 47 -1.69 -7.21 15.54
CA ALA A 47 -3.07 -6.75 15.52
C ALA A 47 -4.06 -7.92 15.66
N SER A 48 -3.80 -9.03 14.96
CA SER A 48 -4.56 -10.27 15.09
C SER A 48 -4.55 -10.81 16.53
N ASN A 49 -3.38 -10.87 17.17
CA ASN A 49 -3.26 -11.28 18.57
C ASN A 49 -3.98 -10.34 19.54
N ALA A 50 -4.04 -9.05 19.23
CA ALA A 50 -4.76 -8.04 20.01
C ALA A 50 -6.28 -8.01 19.72
N GLY A 51 -6.76 -8.75 18.71
CA GLY A 51 -8.14 -8.68 18.25
C GLY A 51 -8.51 -7.33 17.62
N ILE A 52 -7.52 -6.57 17.15
CA ILE A 52 -7.72 -5.27 16.53
C ILE A 52 -7.78 -5.44 15.01
N PRO A 53 -8.87 -5.02 14.33
CA PRO A 53 -8.97 -5.08 12.89
C PRO A 53 -7.97 -4.12 12.21
N ILE A 54 -7.58 -4.47 10.99
CA ILE A 54 -6.66 -3.67 10.17
C ILE A 54 -7.44 -3.05 9.00
N SER A 55 -7.13 -1.80 8.67
CA SER A 55 -7.59 -1.12 7.46
C SER A 55 -6.38 -0.52 6.74
N PRO A 56 -6.00 -1.02 5.56
CA PRO A 56 -4.84 -0.50 4.82
C PRO A 56 -5.08 0.91 4.27
N HIS A 57 -3.99 1.63 4.02
CA HIS A 57 -3.91 2.98 3.47
C HIS A 57 -2.70 3.10 2.55
N MET A 58 -2.71 3.79 1.42
CA MET A 58 -3.83 4.13 0.54
C MET A 58 -3.79 3.30 -0.76
N PHE A 59 -2.76 2.47 -0.92
CA PHE A 59 -2.39 1.87 -2.21
C PHE A 59 -2.95 0.45 -2.36
N PRO A 60 -4.13 0.21 -2.95
CA PRO A 60 -4.71 -1.13 -3.01
C PRO A 60 -3.81 -2.12 -3.76
N HIS A 61 -3.01 -1.67 -4.75
CA HIS A 61 -2.13 -2.52 -5.57
C HIS A 61 -1.08 -3.24 -4.74
N PHE A 62 -0.55 -2.58 -3.71
CA PHE A 62 0.41 -3.20 -2.80
C PHE A 62 -0.30 -3.95 -1.69
N HIS A 63 -1.28 -3.32 -1.05
CA HIS A 63 -1.91 -3.85 0.15
C HIS A 63 -2.70 -5.12 -0.12
N THR A 64 -3.57 -5.13 -1.14
CA THR A 64 -4.42 -6.31 -1.40
C THR A 64 -3.59 -7.53 -1.74
N ARG A 65 -2.55 -7.39 -2.55
CA ARG A 65 -1.65 -8.51 -2.93
C ARG A 65 -0.82 -9.02 -1.75
N VAL A 66 -0.32 -8.13 -0.90
CA VAL A 66 0.47 -8.54 0.27
C VAL A 66 -0.43 -9.17 1.33
N LEU A 67 -1.61 -8.62 1.59
CA LEU A 67 -2.56 -9.16 2.56
C LEU A 67 -3.10 -10.52 2.12
N ASP A 68 -3.40 -10.69 0.84
CA ASP A 68 -3.72 -12.00 0.25
C ASP A 68 -2.57 -13.00 0.46
N GLY A 69 -1.33 -12.60 0.14
CA GLY A 69 -0.13 -13.40 0.37
C GLY A 69 0.16 -13.73 1.84
N LEU A 70 -0.32 -12.91 2.78
CA LEU A 70 -0.24 -13.14 4.23
C LEU A 70 -1.44 -13.95 4.78
N GLY A 71 -2.40 -14.32 3.94
CA GLY A 71 -3.58 -15.10 4.32
C GLY A 71 -4.63 -14.29 5.08
N VAL A 72 -4.68 -12.97 4.89
CA VAL A 72 -5.63 -12.05 5.53
C VAL A 72 -6.47 -11.28 4.49
N ALA A 73 -6.90 -11.99 3.44
CA ALA A 73 -7.63 -11.43 2.30
C ALA A 73 -9.01 -10.84 2.64
N ASP A 74 -9.58 -11.16 3.81
CA ASP A 74 -10.89 -10.67 4.25
C ASP A 74 -10.87 -9.23 4.81
N TYR A 75 -9.69 -8.60 4.90
CA TYR A 75 -9.59 -7.22 5.35
C TYR A 75 -10.05 -6.24 4.26
N PRO A 76 -10.71 -5.13 4.65
CA PRO A 76 -11.15 -4.12 3.69
C PRO A 76 -9.93 -3.51 2.98
N ALA A 77 -10.08 -3.16 1.72
CA ALA A 77 -9.12 -2.33 0.99
C ALA A 77 -9.60 -0.89 0.96
N GLU A 78 -8.74 0.07 1.31
CA GLU A 78 -9.02 1.47 1.02
C GLU A 78 -8.90 1.72 -0.48
N TRP A 79 -9.91 2.39 -1.05
CA TRP A 79 -9.90 2.83 -2.43
C TRP A 79 -10.16 4.33 -2.51
N GLY A 80 -9.23 5.05 -3.12
CA GLY A 80 -9.39 6.47 -3.41
C GLY A 80 -10.38 6.69 -4.54
N VAL A 81 -11.13 7.79 -4.50
CA VAL A 81 -11.98 8.20 -5.63
C VAL A 81 -11.07 8.65 -6.78
N PRO A 82 -11.14 8.02 -7.98
CA PRO A 82 -10.31 8.42 -9.12
C PRO A 82 -10.46 9.90 -9.45
N GLY A 83 -9.36 10.58 -9.76
CA GLY A 83 -9.35 12.02 -10.07
C GLY A 83 -9.48 12.95 -8.85
N ALA A 84 -9.55 12.44 -7.62
CA ALA A 84 -9.57 13.28 -6.41
C ALA A 84 -8.21 13.95 -6.10
N GLY A 85 -7.16 13.62 -6.86
CA GLY A 85 -5.82 14.20 -6.70
C GLY A 85 -5.05 13.75 -5.45
N VAL A 86 -5.64 12.85 -4.65
CA VAL A 86 -5.03 12.32 -3.43
C VAL A 86 -3.94 11.30 -3.77
N HIS A 87 -4.03 10.63 -4.92
CA HIS A 87 -3.12 9.57 -5.32
C HIS A 87 -2.48 9.82 -6.70
N PRO A 88 -1.37 10.57 -6.79
CA PRO A 88 -0.75 10.95 -8.07
C PRO A 88 -0.19 9.78 -8.86
N MET A 89 -0.04 8.61 -8.23
CA MET A 89 0.42 7.39 -8.88
C MET A 89 -0.73 6.54 -9.41
N ASP A 90 -2.00 6.75 -8.99
CA ASP A 90 -3.07 5.77 -9.24
C ASP A 90 -3.63 5.89 -10.64
N ASP A 91 -3.78 7.11 -11.17
CA ASP A 91 -4.54 7.32 -12.41
C ASP A 91 -3.98 6.54 -13.63
N GLU A 92 -2.71 6.11 -13.58
CA GLU A 92 -2.09 5.30 -14.63
C GLU A 92 -1.77 3.85 -14.24
N LEU A 93 -2.06 3.44 -13.01
CA LEU A 93 -1.96 2.05 -12.55
C LEU A 93 -3.26 1.30 -12.84
N GLU A 94 -3.20 -0.04 -12.80
CA GLU A 94 -4.37 -0.90 -12.98
C GLU A 94 -5.47 -0.53 -11.96
N GLN A 95 -6.60 -0.01 -12.41
CA GLN A 95 -7.68 0.36 -11.50
C GLN A 95 -8.45 -0.89 -11.04
N PRO A 96 -8.71 -1.07 -9.73
CA PRO A 96 -9.65 -2.08 -9.24
C PRO A 96 -11.01 -1.95 -9.92
N VAL A 97 -11.59 -3.10 -10.29
CA VAL A 97 -12.99 -3.18 -10.66
C VAL A 97 -13.78 -3.39 -9.38
N LEU A 98 -14.73 -2.49 -9.12
CA LEU A 98 -15.61 -2.57 -7.94
C LEU A 98 -17.01 -3.02 -8.37
N SER A 99 -17.54 -4.04 -7.71
CA SER A 99 -18.93 -4.51 -7.86
C SER A 99 -19.53 -4.80 -6.49
N ASP A 100 -20.71 -4.24 -6.21
CA ASP A 100 -21.45 -4.43 -4.95
C ASP A 100 -20.61 -4.20 -3.67
N GLY A 101 -19.69 -3.23 -3.71
CA GLY A 101 -18.82 -2.88 -2.58
C GLY A 101 -17.63 -3.84 -2.39
N VAL A 102 -17.42 -4.77 -3.31
CA VAL A 102 -16.29 -5.71 -3.32
C VAL A 102 -15.36 -5.36 -4.48
N MET A 103 -14.07 -5.50 -4.24
CA MET A 103 -13.03 -5.37 -5.25
C MET A 103 -12.79 -6.73 -5.92
N GLU A 104 -12.80 -6.76 -7.25
CA GLU A 104 -12.28 -7.90 -8.00
C GLU A 104 -10.76 -8.02 -7.81
N PRO A 105 -10.21 -9.25 -7.75
CA PRO A 105 -8.75 -9.42 -7.68
C PRO A 105 -8.06 -8.74 -8.87
N LEU A 106 -6.98 -8.02 -8.59
CA LEU A 106 -6.13 -7.46 -9.65
C LEU A 106 -5.54 -8.58 -10.50
N ALA A 107 -5.27 -8.31 -11.78
CA ALA A 107 -4.75 -9.30 -12.71
C ALA A 107 -3.47 -9.95 -12.15
N PRO A 108 -3.33 -11.29 -12.21
CA PRO A 108 -2.13 -11.97 -11.73
C PRO A 108 -0.89 -11.55 -12.56
N GLY A 109 0.25 -11.44 -11.90
CA GLY A 109 1.51 -11.02 -12.52
C GLY A 109 2.71 -11.26 -11.60
N GLU A 110 3.92 -10.98 -12.09
CA GLU A 110 5.13 -11.06 -11.27
C GLU A 110 5.21 -9.89 -10.28
N GLY A 111 5.54 -10.19 -9.03
CA GLY A 111 5.68 -9.18 -7.97
C GLY A 111 4.41 -8.35 -7.78
N PHE A 112 4.55 -7.03 -7.86
CA PHE A 112 3.44 -6.07 -7.71
C PHE A 112 2.84 -5.61 -9.05
N GLY A 113 3.29 -6.17 -10.17
CA GLY A 113 2.95 -5.67 -11.51
C GLY A 113 3.57 -4.31 -11.79
N ARG A 114 2.91 -3.51 -12.63
CA ARG A 114 3.33 -2.13 -12.92
C ARG A 114 3.08 -1.29 -11.67
N VAL A 115 4.12 -0.67 -11.12
CA VAL A 115 4.05 0.19 -9.92
C VAL A 115 4.63 1.59 -10.15
N VAL A 116 5.18 1.82 -11.34
CA VAL A 116 5.75 3.10 -11.75
C VAL A 116 5.20 3.49 -13.11
N ASN A 117 4.90 4.78 -13.26
CA ASN A 117 4.62 5.37 -14.54
C ASN A 117 5.92 5.74 -15.26
N MET A 118 6.39 4.85 -16.14
CA MET A 118 7.61 5.08 -16.93
C MET A 118 7.51 6.27 -17.89
N GLY A 119 6.30 6.59 -18.38
CA GLY A 119 6.07 7.77 -19.21
C GLY A 119 6.24 9.06 -18.41
N TRP A 120 5.85 9.08 -17.13
CA TRP A 120 6.12 10.20 -16.24
C TRP A 120 7.60 10.26 -15.86
N VAL A 121 8.22 9.14 -15.48
CA VAL A 121 9.64 9.08 -15.10
C VAL A 121 10.54 9.63 -16.20
N SER A 122 10.30 9.22 -17.45
CA SER A 122 11.11 9.66 -18.60
C SER A 122 11.00 11.15 -18.93
N ARG A 123 9.98 11.84 -18.41
CA ARG A 123 9.79 13.30 -18.56
C ARG A 123 10.44 14.11 -17.44
N GLN A 124 10.92 13.48 -16.36
CA GLN A 124 11.50 14.20 -15.24
C GLN A 124 12.93 14.64 -15.56
N SER A 125 13.27 15.88 -15.18
CA SER A 125 14.67 16.32 -15.14
C SER A 125 15.25 15.95 -13.78
N VAL A 126 16.17 14.99 -13.78
CA VAL A 126 16.77 14.45 -12.55
C VAL A 126 18.26 14.82 -12.49
N PHE A 127 18.70 15.27 -11.32
CA PHE A 127 20.13 15.40 -11.03
C PHE A 127 20.64 14.07 -10.49
N ASP A 128 21.31 13.30 -11.36
CA ASP A 128 21.82 11.97 -11.04
C ASP A 128 23.35 11.92 -11.21
N PRO A 129 24.12 12.51 -10.28
CA PRO A 129 25.58 12.56 -10.37
C PRO A 129 26.24 11.19 -10.21
N LEU A 130 25.48 10.19 -9.73
CA LEU A 130 25.94 8.82 -9.52
C LEU A 130 25.51 7.88 -10.66
N GLU A 131 24.77 8.40 -11.63
CA GLU A 131 24.31 7.66 -12.81
C GLU A 131 23.49 6.40 -12.49
N VAL A 132 22.85 6.36 -11.31
CA VAL A 132 22.05 5.21 -10.84
C VAL A 132 20.82 5.00 -11.71
N LEU A 133 20.33 6.05 -12.37
CA LEU A 133 19.15 6.03 -13.21
C LEU A 133 19.47 5.66 -14.67
N ARG A 134 20.75 5.48 -15.05
CA ARG A 134 21.13 5.06 -16.43
C ARG A 134 20.62 3.67 -16.80
N GLU A 135 20.38 2.80 -15.82
CA GLU A 135 19.88 1.45 -16.04
C GLU A 135 18.36 1.40 -16.24
N ILE A 136 17.64 2.52 -16.04
CA ILE A 136 16.21 2.61 -16.33
C ILE A 136 16.06 2.59 -17.85
N PRO A 137 15.54 1.50 -18.45
CA PRO A 137 15.52 1.38 -19.90
C PRO A 137 14.65 2.47 -20.51
N GLU A 138 15.17 3.17 -21.53
CA GLU A 138 14.36 4.03 -22.38
C GLU A 138 13.31 3.16 -23.09
N GLY A 139 12.04 3.25 -22.66
CA GLY A 139 10.91 2.86 -23.51
C GLY A 139 10.44 1.41 -23.46
N VAL A 140 10.39 0.74 -22.29
CA VAL A 140 9.55 -0.47 -22.18
C VAL A 140 8.09 -0.05 -21.98
N CYS A 141 7.46 0.34 -23.09
CA CYS A 141 6.01 0.28 -23.24
C CYS A 141 5.64 -1.17 -23.55
N VAL A 142 4.93 -1.84 -22.63
CA VAL A 142 4.01 -2.94 -22.95
C VAL A 142 2.76 -2.77 -22.11
#